data_AF-A0A0S3U733-F1
#
_entry.id   AF-A0A0S3U733-F1
#
_cell.length_a   1.000
_cell.length_b   1.000
_cell.length_c   1.000
_cell.angle_alpha   90.00
_cell.angle_beta   90.00
_cell.angle_gamma   90.00
#
_symmetry.space_group_name_H-M   'P 1'
#
loop_
_entity.id
_entity.type
_entity.pdbx_description
1 polymer ?
#
loop_
_entity_poly.entity_id
_entity_poly.type
_entity_poly.pdbx_seq_one_letter_code
_entity_poly.pdbx_strand_id
1 'polypeptide(L)'
;MIQVLHHFARASLIVGLMSQSVLANSALQASTTPFQPEMFQKGMCNETTEGVTNRTIDQSGLTQPSLWFVRDQIAAQDKFGRRLISGWLACNGATEPSRVDLVVNAQLWSGLDYFERFEFIRRFGKATSDYGYNLRVFNPQGEMLATYTCEFSANVGQKQSQQEPIACTAFDVLAKTNFWSPTRPSLGL
;
A
#
# COMPACT_ATOMS: atom_id res chain seq x y z
N MET A 1 -65.99 -43.87 30.11
CA MET A 1 -65.04 -43.90 31.24
C MET A 1 -63.78 -43.18 30.77
N ILE A 2 -63.29 -42.22 31.57
CA ILE A 2 -61.99 -41.49 31.48
C ILE A 2 -61.96 -40.22 30.59
N GLN A 3 -61.95 -39.07 31.28
CA GLN A 3 -61.40 -37.77 30.85
C GLN A 3 -59.88 -37.88 30.66
N VAL A 4 -59.32 -37.16 29.67
CA VAL A 4 -57.97 -36.58 29.84
C VAL A 4 -57.92 -35.19 29.22
N LEU A 5 -57.74 -34.22 30.11
CA LEU A 5 -57.43 -32.82 29.87
C LEU A 5 -55.92 -32.73 29.55
N HIS A 6 -55.51 -32.15 28.43
CA HIS A 6 -54.10 -31.81 28.20
C HIS A 6 -53.93 -30.32 27.91
N HIS A 7 -53.13 -29.71 28.76
CA HIS A 7 -52.74 -28.31 28.79
C HIS A 7 -51.96 -27.90 27.54
N PHE A 8 -52.31 -26.75 26.96
CA PHE A 8 -51.48 -26.05 25.99
C PHE A 8 -50.39 -25.28 26.74
N ALA A 9 -49.16 -25.82 26.77
CA ALA A 9 -47.99 -25.07 27.19
C ALA A 9 -47.50 -24.19 26.02
N ARG A 10 -47.66 -22.87 26.13
CA ARG A 10 -47.07 -21.90 25.20
C ARG A 10 -45.58 -21.76 25.51
N ALA A 11 -44.73 -22.31 24.65
CA ALA A 11 -43.30 -22.04 24.68
C ALA A 11 -43.03 -20.71 23.94
N SER A 12 -42.73 -19.65 24.69
CA SER A 12 -42.22 -18.39 24.14
C SER A 12 -40.76 -18.56 23.76
N LEU A 13 -40.46 -18.54 22.46
CA LEU A 13 -39.11 -18.49 21.92
C LEU A 13 -38.60 -17.04 22.00
N ILE A 14 -37.76 -16.75 23.00
CA ILE A 14 -36.98 -15.52 23.06
C ILE A 14 -35.88 -15.66 22.01
N VAL A 15 -36.08 -15.05 20.84
CA VAL A 15 -35.02 -14.92 19.83
C VAL A 15 -34.03 -13.88 20.35
N GLY A 16 -32.96 -14.36 20.99
CA GLY A 16 -31.82 -13.53 21.36
C GLY A 16 -31.12 -13.02 20.10
N LEU A 17 -31.14 -11.71 19.89
CA LEU A 17 -30.26 -11.03 18.94
C LEU A 17 -28.82 -11.17 19.42
N MET A 18 -28.15 -12.23 19.00
CA MET A 18 -26.69 -12.30 19.09
C MET A 18 -26.14 -11.28 18.09
N SER A 19 -25.76 -10.11 18.60
CA SER A 19 -24.96 -9.15 17.86
C SER A 19 -23.62 -9.79 17.56
N GLN A 20 -23.45 -10.30 16.34
CA GLN A 20 -22.17 -10.75 15.86
C GLN A 20 -21.30 -9.51 15.67
N SER A 21 -20.34 -9.31 16.56
CA SER A 21 -19.22 -8.40 16.32
C SER A 21 -18.48 -8.90 15.08
N VAL A 22 -18.70 -8.22 13.95
CA VAL A 22 -17.90 -8.40 12.74
C VAL A 22 -16.46 -8.06 13.13
N LEU A 23 -15.59 -9.07 13.16
CA LEU A 23 -14.15 -8.84 13.28
C LEU A 23 -13.72 -8.01 12.07
N ALA A 24 -13.20 -6.81 12.33
CA ALA A 24 -12.63 -5.97 11.29
C ALA A 24 -11.48 -6.74 10.63
N ASN A 25 -11.56 -6.96 9.31
CA ASN A 25 -10.44 -7.43 8.51
C ASN A 25 -9.23 -6.55 8.82
N SER A 26 -8.09 -7.17 9.19
CA SER A 26 -6.82 -6.47 9.38
C SER A 26 -6.54 -5.60 8.15
N ALA A 27 -6.63 -4.28 8.29
CA ALA A 27 -6.35 -3.38 7.18
C ALA A 27 -4.91 -3.64 6.69
N LEU A 28 -4.68 -3.63 5.38
CA LEU A 28 -3.33 -3.65 4.80
C LEU A 28 -2.52 -2.47 5.37
N GLN A 29 -1.60 -2.77 6.30
CA GLN A 29 -0.79 -1.77 7.00
C GLN A 29 0.56 -1.59 6.31
N ALA A 30 1.00 -0.34 6.20
CA ALA A 30 2.32 -0.03 5.70
C ALA A 30 3.43 -0.57 6.63
N SER A 31 4.55 -0.98 6.03
CA SER A 31 5.76 -1.35 6.78
C SER A 31 6.23 -0.17 7.64
N THR A 32 6.45 -0.45 8.92
CA THR A 32 6.96 0.48 9.94
C THR A 32 8.49 0.52 9.99
N THR A 33 9.19 -0.23 9.13
CA THR A 33 10.65 -0.26 9.05
C THR A 33 11.18 1.16 8.86
N PRO A 34 12.04 1.69 9.75
CA PRO A 34 12.51 3.07 9.63
C PRO A 34 13.16 3.33 8.28
N PHE A 35 12.90 4.50 7.69
CA PHE A 35 13.67 4.96 6.54
C PHE A 35 15.08 5.34 7.02
N GLN A 36 16.09 4.86 6.30
CA GLN A 36 17.49 5.11 6.61
C GLN A 36 18.13 5.89 5.45
N PRO A 37 18.19 7.25 5.52
CA PRO A 37 18.69 8.09 4.42
C PRO A 37 20.11 7.72 3.98
N GLU A 38 20.99 7.36 4.92
CA GLU A 38 22.35 6.96 4.60
C GLU A 38 22.41 5.66 3.79
N MET A 39 21.58 4.69 4.16
CA MET A 39 21.49 3.41 3.45
C MET A 39 20.88 3.61 2.06
N PHE A 40 19.86 4.47 1.94
CA PHE A 40 19.30 4.89 0.66
C PHE A 40 20.38 5.50 -0.26
N GLN A 41 21.20 6.42 0.26
CA GLN A 41 22.28 7.04 -0.52
C GLN A 41 23.35 6.04 -0.96
N LYS A 42 23.64 5.04 -0.11
CA LYS A 42 24.59 3.96 -0.42
C LYS A 42 24.01 2.89 -1.35
N GLY A 43 22.68 2.89 -1.58
CA GLY A 43 22.01 1.82 -2.33
C GLY A 43 21.90 0.50 -1.55
N MET A 44 21.94 0.57 -0.22
CA MET A 44 21.95 -0.59 0.68
C MET A 44 20.60 -0.74 1.37
N CYS A 45 20.09 -1.96 1.48
CA CYS A 45 18.86 -2.27 2.23
C CYS A 45 19.11 -2.53 3.72
N ASN A 46 20.33 -2.96 4.04
CA ASN A 46 20.89 -3.11 5.37
C ASN A 46 22.43 -3.13 5.23
N GLU A 47 23.17 -3.41 6.30
CA GLU A 47 24.65 -3.40 6.29
C GLU A 47 25.31 -4.37 5.30
N THR A 48 24.61 -5.43 4.89
CA THR A 48 25.15 -6.53 4.07
C THR A 48 24.40 -6.76 2.75
N THR A 49 23.25 -6.14 2.56
CA THR A 49 22.37 -6.41 1.42
C THR A 49 22.26 -5.18 0.55
N GLU A 50 22.79 -5.27 -0.67
CA GLU A 50 22.56 -4.27 -1.72
C GLU A 50 21.10 -4.28 -2.18
N GLY A 51 20.57 -3.10 -2.47
CA GLY A 51 19.27 -2.93 -3.09
C GLY A 51 19.36 -2.48 -4.54
N VAL A 52 18.23 -2.52 -5.22
CA VAL A 52 18.13 -2.04 -6.60
C VAL A 52 17.74 -0.56 -6.61
N THR A 53 18.60 0.27 -7.18
CA THR A 53 18.41 1.72 -7.24
C THR A 53 18.13 2.21 -8.65
N ASN A 54 17.86 3.50 -8.81
CA ASN A 54 17.79 4.17 -10.11
C ASN A 54 19.11 4.26 -10.87
N ARG A 55 20.21 3.78 -10.26
CA ARG A 55 21.56 3.72 -10.84
C ARG A 55 22.04 2.28 -11.03
N THR A 56 21.31 1.29 -10.54
CA THR A 56 21.64 -0.13 -10.71
C THR A 56 21.28 -0.54 -12.13
N ILE A 57 22.27 -0.72 -13.00
CA ILE A 57 22.07 -1.16 -14.38
C ILE A 57 22.64 -2.57 -14.52
N ASP A 58 21.81 -3.51 -14.96
CA ASP A 58 22.24 -4.86 -15.31
C ASP A 58 22.59 -4.90 -16.81
N GLN A 59 23.80 -5.35 -17.15
CA GLN A 59 24.26 -5.47 -18.53
C GLN A 59 23.73 -6.74 -19.22
N SER A 60 23.26 -7.72 -18.45
CA SER A 60 22.78 -9.01 -18.94
C SER A 60 21.26 -9.07 -19.17
N GLY A 61 20.51 -8.08 -18.66
CA GLY A 61 19.06 -8.05 -18.77
C GLY A 61 18.42 -6.83 -18.12
N LEU A 62 17.09 -6.84 -18.01
CA LEU A 62 16.36 -5.79 -17.30
C LEU A 62 16.54 -5.97 -15.79
N THR A 63 17.11 -4.94 -15.13
CA THR A 63 17.16 -4.87 -13.68
C THR A 63 15.75 -4.98 -13.08
N GLN A 64 15.54 -5.89 -12.14
CA GLN A 64 14.25 -6.06 -11.46
C GLN A 64 14.27 -5.47 -10.04
N PRO A 65 13.26 -4.68 -9.64
CA PRO A 65 12.16 -4.18 -10.46
C PRO A 65 12.63 -3.08 -11.43
N SER A 66 12.16 -3.13 -12.68
CA SER A 66 12.47 -2.08 -13.66
C SER A 66 11.47 -0.95 -13.51
N LEU A 67 11.88 0.10 -12.79
CA LEU A 67 11.03 1.25 -12.48
C LEU A 67 11.29 2.48 -13.37
N TRP A 68 12.27 2.43 -14.26
CA TRP A 68 12.59 3.51 -15.20
C TRP A 68 11.40 3.88 -16.09
N PHE A 69 10.66 2.88 -16.59
CA PHE A 69 9.55 3.13 -17.50
C PHE A 69 8.38 3.87 -16.83
N VAL A 70 8.01 3.50 -15.59
CA VAL A 70 6.97 4.22 -14.85
C VAL A 70 7.44 5.61 -14.43
N ARG A 71 8.72 5.77 -14.05
CA ARG A 71 9.32 7.08 -13.80
C ARG A 71 9.20 7.99 -15.03
N ASP A 72 9.55 7.50 -16.21
CA ASP A 72 9.55 8.31 -17.44
C ASP A 72 8.14 8.70 -17.90
N GLN A 73 7.16 7.80 -17.74
CA GLN A 73 5.75 8.12 -18.00
C GLN A 73 5.19 9.19 -17.05
N ILE A 74 5.56 9.14 -15.76
CA ILE A 74 5.17 10.17 -14.80
C ILE A 74 5.86 11.48 -15.15
N ALA A 75 7.16 11.45 -15.42
CA ALA A 75 7.96 12.62 -15.76
C ALA A 75 7.52 13.34 -17.03
N ALA A 76 6.86 12.64 -17.96
CA ALA A 76 6.32 13.19 -19.19
C ALA A 76 5.01 13.99 -19.00
N GLN A 77 4.38 13.92 -17.82
CA GLN A 77 3.19 14.72 -17.53
C GLN A 77 3.59 16.05 -16.91
N ASP A 78 3.04 17.15 -17.44
CA ASP A 78 3.40 18.53 -17.04
C ASP A 78 3.27 18.77 -15.52
N LYS A 79 2.24 18.20 -14.90
CA LYS A 79 1.97 18.32 -13.46
C LYS A 79 3.03 17.68 -12.56
N PHE A 80 3.73 16.64 -13.04
CA PHE A 80 4.75 15.95 -12.25
C PHE A 80 6.16 16.42 -12.63
N GLY A 81 6.45 16.44 -13.93
CA GLY A 81 7.75 16.80 -14.46
C GLY A 81 8.90 15.86 -14.05
N ARG A 82 10.07 16.08 -14.65
CA ARG A 82 11.25 15.20 -14.52
C ARG A 82 11.94 15.24 -13.16
N ARG A 83 11.65 16.25 -12.34
CA ARG A 83 12.37 16.52 -11.08
C ARG A 83 11.62 16.05 -9.83
N LEU A 84 10.39 15.55 -9.99
CA LEU A 84 9.59 15.09 -8.85
C LEU A 84 10.23 13.88 -8.17
N ILE A 85 10.74 12.90 -8.93
CA ILE A 85 11.36 11.69 -8.40
C ILE A 85 12.87 11.91 -8.28
N SER A 86 13.39 11.84 -7.06
CA SER A 86 14.84 11.95 -6.78
C SER A 86 15.56 10.61 -6.95
N GLY A 87 14.89 9.50 -6.66
CA GLY A 87 15.42 8.15 -6.79
C GLY A 87 14.59 7.13 -6.03
N TRP A 88 14.96 5.85 -6.13
CA TRP A 88 14.36 4.76 -5.38
C TRP A 88 15.42 3.79 -4.88
N LEU A 89 15.04 3.02 -3.86
CA LEU A 89 15.75 1.85 -3.36
C LEU A 89 14.74 0.71 -3.21
N ALA A 90 14.90 -0.35 -4.00
CA ALA A 90 14.10 -1.56 -3.91
C ALA A 90 14.84 -2.61 -3.08
N CYS A 91 14.19 -3.05 -2.02
CA CYS A 91 14.69 -4.03 -1.07
C CYS A 91 13.81 -5.27 -1.11
N ASN A 92 14.42 -6.39 -1.52
CA ASN A 92 13.80 -7.69 -1.39
C ASN A 92 13.97 -8.14 0.07
N GLY A 93 12.85 -8.25 0.79
CA GLY A 93 12.89 -8.60 2.20
C GLY A 93 12.77 -10.10 2.38
N ALA A 94 13.69 -10.69 3.13
CA ALA A 94 13.58 -12.10 3.54
C ALA A 94 12.66 -12.26 4.76
N THR A 95 12.75 -11.33 5.71
CA THR A 95 11.99 -11.32 6.97
C THR A 95 10.86 -10.28 6.98
N GLU A 96 10.90 -9.33 6.05
CA GLU A 96 9.90 -8.28 5.87
C GLU A 96 9.37 -8.32 4.44
N PRO A 97 8.16 -7.82 4.15
CA PRO A 97 7.68 -7.72 2.79
C PRO A 97 8.61 -6.87 1.92
N SER A 98 8.84 -7.33 0.69
CA SER A 98 9.58 -6.58 -0.32
C SER A 98 8.99 -5.19 -0.51
N ARG A 99 9.88 -4.19 -0.59
CA ARG A 99 9.49 -2.77 -0.60
C ARG A 99 10.36 -1.93 -1.53
N VAL A 100 9.77 -0.87 -2.03
CA VAL A 100 10.44 0.21 -2.75
C VAL A 100 10.29 1.48 -1.92
N ASP A 101 11.41 2.01 -1.47
CA ASP A 101 11.48 3.32 -0.85
C ASP A 101 11.78 4.35 -1.95
N LEU A 102 10.79 5.16 -2.29
CA LEU A 102 10.85 6.19 -3.33
C LEU A 102 11.02 7.55 -2.68
N VAL A 103 12.07 8.29 -3.05
CA VAL A 103 12.30 9.65 -2.56
C VAL A 103 11.84 10.65 -3.62
N VAL A 104 10.98 11.58 -3.22
CA VAL A 104 10.47 12.67 -4.06
C VAL A 104 11.03 14.02 -3.63
N ASN A 105 11.01 15.00 -4.53
CA ASN A 105 11.31 16.38 -4.19
C ASN A 105 10.16 16.97 -3.36
N ALA A 106 10.42 17.33 -2.11
CA ALA A 106 9.41 17.82 -1.16
C ALA A 106 8.67 19.06 -1.67
N GLN A 107 9.37 20.01 -2.29
CA GLN A 107 8.78 21.25 -2.78
C GLN A 107 7.81 20.95 -3.93
N LEU A 108 8.22 20.16 -4.91
CA LEU A 108 7.36 19.78 -6.03
C LEU A 108 6.17 18.92 -5.55
N TRP A 109 6.41 18.00 -4.62
CA TRP A 109 5.36 17.18 -4.02
C TRP A 109 4.30 18.02 -3.30
N SER A 110 4.71 19.05 -2.57
CA SER A 110 3.80 19.97 -1.86
C SER A 110 2.95 20.83 -2.81
N GLY A 111 3.39 21.00 -4.06
CA GLY A 111 2.63 21.71 -5.09
C GLY A 111 1.52 20.87 -5.74
N LEU A 112 1.55 19.55 -5.57
CA LEU A 112 0.52 18.66 -6.10
C LEU A 112 -0.76 18.74 -5.25
N ASP A 113 -1.91 18.61 -5.88
CA ASP A 113 -3.17 18.44 -5.15
C ASP A 113 -3.37 16.98 -4.66
N TYR A 114 -4.47 16.74 -3.95
CA TYR A 114 -4.79 15.41 -3.42
C TYR A 114 -4.95 14.35 -4.53
N PHE A 115 -5.64 14.69 -5.62
CA PHE A 115 -5.89 13.75 -6.71
C PHE A 115 -4.62 13.45 -7.48
N GLU A 116 -3.76 14.45 -7.67
CA GLU A 116 -2.46 14.30 -8.31
C GLU A 116 -1.52 13.41 -7.49
N ARG A 117 -1.47 13.59 -6.17
CA ARG A 117 -0.73 12.69 -5.28
C ARG A 117 -1.30 11.28 -5.32
N PHE A 118 -2.62 11.13 -5.24
CA PHE A 118 -3.25 9.81 -5.32
C PHE A 118 -2.97 9.11 -6.66
N GLU A 119 -3.06 9.83 -7.77
CA GLU A 119 -2.72 9.30 -9.10
C GLU A 119 -1.27 8.85 -9.17
N PHE A 120 -0.33 9.68 -8.68
CA PHE A 120 1.08 9.32 -8.60
C PHE A 120 1.28 8.03 -7.81
N ILE A 121 0.71 7.95 -6.60
CA ILE A 121 0.82 6.79 -5.71
C ILE A 121 0.24 5.55 -6.38
N ARG A 122 -0.93 5.66 -7.02
CA ARG A 122 -1.60 4.54 -7.69
C ARG A 122 -0.79 4.04 -8.89
N ARG A 123 -0.27 4.94 -9.73
CA ARG A 123 0.52 4.58 -10.92
C ARG A 123 1.85 3.93 -10.52
N PHE A 124 2.61 4.58 -9.64
CA PHE A 124 3.90 4.05 -9.22
C PHE A 124 3.73 2.77 -8.39
N GLY A 125 2.78 2.77 -7.47
CA GLY A 125 2.48 1.61 -6.61
C GLY A 125 1.99 0.39 -7.40
N LYS A 126 1.18 0.61 -8.45
CA LYS A 126 0.82 -0.48 -9.37
C LYS A 126 2.07 -1.07 -10.02
N ALA A 127 2.95 -0.22 -10.55
CA ALA A 127 4.19 -0.67 -11.19
C ALA A 127 5.12 -1.44 -10.22
N THR A 128 5.23 -1.04 -8.95
CA THR A 128 6.02 -1.81 -7.96
C THR A 128 5.32 -3.12 -7.57
N SER A 129 4.00 -3.10 -7.43
CA SER A 129 3.22 -4.30 -7.06
C SER A 129 3.26 -5.39 -8.11
N ASP A 130 3.44 -5.03 -9.39
CA ASP A 130 3.62 -5.98 -10.49
C ASP A 130 4.91 -6.80 -10.37
N TYR A 131 5.86 -6.33 -9.55
CA TYR A 131 7.08 -7.06 -9.17
C TYR A 131 7.01 -7.68 -7.77
N GLY A 132 5.88 -7.58 -7.07
CA GLY A 132 5.75 -8.06 -5.69
C GLY A 132 6.32 -7.12 -4.62
N TYR A 133 6.40 -5.82 -4.90
CA TYR A 133 6.93 -4.82 -3.96
C TYR A 133 5.86 -3.83 -3.50
N ASN A 134 5.80 -3.60 -2.20
CA ASN A 134 5.10 -2.45 -1.62
C ASN A 134 5.83 -1.15 -1.98
N LEU A 135 5.11 -0.03 -2.08
CA LEU A 135 5.70 1.30 -2.25
C LEU A 135 5.60 2.10 -0.96
N ARG A 136 6.67 2.81 -0.62
CA ARG A 136 6.70 3.87 0.38
C ARG A 136 7.34 5.10 -0.23
N VAL A 137 6.67 6.24 -0.09
CA VAL A 137 7.12 7.52 -0.63
C VAL A 137 7.61 8.39 0.52
N PHE A 138 8.81 8.93 0.38
CA PHE A 138 9.47 9.76 1.39
C PHE A 138 9.91 11.09 0.80
N ASN A 139 10.02 12.11 1.66
CA ASN A 139 10.81 13.29 1.34
C ASN A 139 12.32 13.04 1.65
N PRO A 140 13.22 13.95 1.25
CA PRO A 140 14.66 13.79 1.52
C PRO A 140 15.03 13.77 3.01
N GLN A 141 14.18 14.30 3.88
CA GLN A 141 14.34 14.29 5.33
C GLN A 141 13.94 12.95 5.96
N GLY A 142 13.37 12.03 5.18
CA GLY A 142 12.93 10.71 5.63
C GLY A 142 11.51 10.68 6.20
N GLU A 143 10.74 11.76 6.05
CA GLU A 143 9.32 11.76 6.42
C GLU A 143 8.53 10.98 5.38
N MET A 144 7.70 10.03 5.86
CA MET A 144 6.81 9.26 5.00
C MET A 144 5.65 10.14 4.53
N LEU A 145 5.49 10.23 3.22
CA LEU A 145 4.46 11.03 2.56
C LEU A 145 3.27 10.16 2.11
N ALA A 146 3.55 8.94 1.65
CA ALA A 146 2.51 8.05 1.15
C ALA A 146 2.97 6.60 1.08
N THR A 147 2.02 5.67 0.95
CA THR A 147 2.28 4.24 0.81
C THR A 147 1.31 3.60 -0.18
N TYR A 148 1.76 2.54 -0.83
CA TYR A 148 0.92 1.63 -1.60
C TYR A 148 1.26 0.21 -1.15
N THR A 149 0.38 -0.39 -0.36
CA THR A 149 0.62 -1.68 0.30
C THR A 149 -0.29 -2.72 -0.31
N CYS A 150 0.26 -3.89 -0.63
CA CYS A 150 -0.46 -4.99 -1.24
C CYS A 150 -0.33 -6.27 -0.42
N GLU A 151 -1.34 -7.12 -0.53
CA GLU A 151 -1.27 -8.51 -0.11
C GLU A 151 -0.72 -9.34 -1.27
N PHE A 152 0.52 -9.79 -1.13
CA PHE A 152 1.12 -10.67 -2.11
C PHE A 152 0.84 -12.12 -1.69
N SER A 153 0.17 -12.90 -2.54
CA SER A 153 0.04 -14.34 -2.32
C SER A 153 1.44 -14.97 -2.34
N ALA A 154 1.68 -16.02 -1.55
CA ALA A 154 3.01 -16.64 -1.41
C ALA A 154 3.62 -17.20 -2.73
N ASN A 155 2.90 -17.09 -3.86
CA ASN A 155 3.27 -17.61 -5.17
C ASN A 155 3.82 -16.55 -6.15
N VAL A 156 4.11 -15.30 -5.75
CA VAL A 156 4.61 -14.25 -6.69
C VAL A 156 5.97 -14.59 -7.33
N GLY A 157 6.69 -15.61 -6.82
CA GLY A 157 7.89 -16.14 -7.46
C GLY A 157 7.65 -17.00 -8.71
N GLN A 158 6.40 -17.34 -9.03
CA GLN A 158 6.03 -18.11 -10.21
C GLN A 158 5.28 -17.18 -11.17
N LYS A 159 5.89 -16.86 -12.31
CA LYS A 159 5.14 -16.33 -13.47
C LYS A 159 4.11 -17.39 -13.88
N GLN A 160 2.90 -17.35 -13.34
CA GLN A 160 1.79 -18.17 -13.81
C GLN A 160 0.54 -17.33 -14.05
N SER A 161 -0.04 -17.58 -15.21
CA SER A 161 -1.05 -16.81 -15.94
C SER A 161 -2.45 -16.76 -15.31
N GLN A 162 -2.57 -16.92 -13.99
CA GLN A 162 -3.84 -16.77 -13.26
C GLN A 162 -3.57 -15.92 -12.03
N GLN A 163 -3.42 -14.61 -12.25
CA GLN A 163 -3.24 -13.63 -11.21
C GLN A 163 -4.58 -13.43 -10.49
N GLU A 164 -4.71 -13.97 -9.27
CA GLU A 164 -5.72 -13.47 -8.34
C GLU A 164 -5.49 -11.96 -8.16
N PRO A 165 -6.54 -11.11 -8.17
CA PRO A 165 -6.35 -9.66 -8.09
C PRO A 165 -5.58 -9.31 -6.83
N ILE A 166 -4.40 -8.70 -6.99
CA ILE A 166 -3.59 -8.23 -5.86
C ILE A 166 -4.41 -7.16 -5.13
N ALA A 167 -4.84 -7.46 -3.91
CA ALA A 167 -5.52 -6.51 -3.05
C ALA A 167 -4.50 -5.47 -2.56
N CYS A 168 -4.70 -4.20 -2.91
CA CYS A 168 -3.79 -3.13 -2.52
C CYS A 168 -4.53 -1.92 -1.97
N THR A 169 -3.95 -1.28 -0.95
CA THR A 169 -4.40 -0.01 -0.37
C THR A 169 -3.38 1.08 -0.66
N ALA A 170 -3.86 2.24 -1.11
CA ALA A 170 -3.06 3.45 -1.25
C ALA A 170 -3.41 4.40 -0.10
N PHE A 171 -2.40 4.97 0.52
CA PHE A 171 -2.56 5.87 1.64
C PHE A 171 -1.64 7.09 1.50
N ASP A 172 -2.20 8.28 1.65
CA ASP A 172 -1.47 9.55 1.66
C ASP A 172 -1.49 10.11 3.10
N VAL A 173 -0.31 10.35 3.66
CA VAL A 173 -0.16 10.84 5.05
C VAL A 173 -0.70 12.26 5.19
N LEU A 174 -0.61 13.10 4.15
CA LEU A 174 -1.14 14.47 4.17
C LEU A 174 -2.67 14.49 4.11
N ALA A 175 -3.31 13.44 3.59
CA ALA A 175 -4.76 13.30 3.60
C ALA A 175 -5.34 13.15 5.02
N LYS A 176 -4.53 12.77 6.03
CA LYS A 176 -4.97 12.81 7.45
C LYS A 176 -5.23 14.22 7.96
N THR A 177 -4.59 15.23 7.38
CA THR A 177 -4.66 16.62 7.86
C THR A 177 -5.72 17.46 7.14
N ASN A 178 -6.24 16.97 6.01
CA ASN A 178 -7.22 17.68 5.20
C ASN A 178 -8.61 17.01 5.32
N PHE A 179 -9.46 17.61 6.16
CA PHE A 179 -10.94 17.58 6.34
C PHE A 179 -11.84 16.44 5.79
N TRP A 180 -11.47 15.68 4.76
CA TRP A 180 -12.22 14.51 4.28
C TRP A 180 -11.75 13.23 4.99
N SER A 181 -11.89 13.20 6.32
CA SER A 181 -12.03 11.92 7.03
C SER A 181 -13.39 11.32 6.66
N PRO A 182 -13.49 10.02 6.30
CA PRO A 182 -14.77 9.37 6.09
C PRO A 182 -15.43 9.06 7.43
N THR A 183 -15.75 10.08 8.23
CA THR A 183 -16.82 9.95 9.20
C THR A 183 -18.10 9.87 8.39
N ARG A 184 -18.74 8.69 8.43
CA ARG A 184 -20.07 8.45 7.87
C ARG A 184 -20.97 9.66 8.15
N PRO A 185 -21.77 10.14 7.18
CA PRO A 185 -22.88 11.00 7.52
C PRO A 185 -23.76 10.21 8.49
N SER A 186 -23.84 10.63 9.75
CA SER A 186 -25.01 10.28 10.54
C SER A 186 -26.16 10.99 9.87
N LEU A 187 -26.98 10.23 9.14
CA LEU A 187 -28.31 10.71 8.76
C LEU A 187 -29.04 10.98 10.07
N GLY A 188 -29.10 12.26 10.44
CA GLY A 188 -30.02 12.72 11.46
C GLY A 188 -31.43 12.46 10.96
N LEU A 189 -32.10 11.51 11.59
CA LEU A 189 -33.56 11.48 11.70
C LEU A 189 -33.96 12.37 12.88
#